data_AF-A0A1F8RB32-F1
#
_entry.id   AF-A0A1F8RB32-F1
#
_cell.length_a   1.000
_cell.length_b   1.000
_cell.length_c   1.000
_cell.angle_alpha   90.00
_cell.angle_beta   90.00
_cell.angle_gamma   90.00
#
_symmetry.space_group_name_H-M   'P 1'
#
loop_
_entity.id
_entity.type
_entity.pdbx_description
1 polymer ?
#
loop_
_entity_poly.entity_id
_entity_poly.type
_entity_poly.pdbx_seq_one_letter_code
_entity_poly.pdbx_strand_id
1 'polypeptide(L)'
;MRLRPQTHRLRYLRETDDAIEYRQADAAVAQVVRGGLFAVEHTGEFPFRIHTDTVGELQAYLAEEWKDAVLEEAIVQRAAELLGGPEDDKELIVQDHVHIARLQPVFAS
;
A
#
# COMPACT_ATOMS: atom_id res chain seq x y z
N MET A 1 -0.69 -28.83 -7.65
CA MET A 1 -0.56 -28.35 -6.25
C MET A 1 0.47 -27.24 -6.26
N ARG A 2 0.07 -25.96 -6.38
CA ARG A 2 1.02 -24.84 -6.25
C ARG A 2 1.30 -24.67 -4.76
N LEU A 3 2.54 -24.95 -4.36
CA LEU A 3 3.07 -24.59 -3.04
C LEU A 3 2.84 -23.09 -2.86
N ARG A 4 2.44 -22.65 -1.66
CA ARG A 4 2.30 -21.23 -1.37
C ARG A 4 3.66 -20.56 -1.68
N PRO A 5 3.72 -19.48 -2.47
CA PRO A 5 4.98 -18.80 -2.72
C PRO A 5 5.58 -18.38 -1.38
N GLN A 6 6.88 -18.63 -1.20
CA GLN A 6 7.58 -18.21 0.00
C GLN A 6 7.75 -16.68 -0.03
N THR A 7 7.05 -15.98 0.86
CA THR A 7 7.19 -14.52 0.96
C THR A 7 8.22 -14.16 2.03
N HIS A 8 9.22 -13.37 1.66
CA HIS A 8 10.23 -12.84 2.57
C HIS A 8 9.98 -11.35 2.81
N ARG A 9 9.51 -10.99 4.00
CA ARG A 9 9.34 -9.57 4.35
C ARG A 9 10.71 -8.94 4.56
N LEU A 10 11.05 -7.95 3.74
CA LEU A 10 12.28 -7.17 3.87
C LEU A 10 12.16 -6.18 5.03
N ARG A 11 11.37 -5.12 4.85
CA ARG A 11 11.10 -4.06 5.83
C ARG A 11 9.82 -3.30 5.46
N TYR A 12 9.45 -2.33 6.31
CA TYR A 12 8.46 -1.32 5.96
C TYR A 12 9.13 -0.23 5.13
N LEU A 13 8.46 0.20 4.08
CA LEU A 13 8.79 1.44 3.39
C LEU A 13 8.36 2.60 4.29
N ARG A 14 9.18 3.65 4.34
CA ARG A 14 8.81 4.87 5.06
C ARG A 14 8.35 5.90 4.04
N GLU A 15 7.11 6.34 4.20
CA GLU A 15 6.56 7.50 3.51
C GLU A 15 6.31 8.58 4.55
N THR A 16 6.69 9.83 4.28
CA THR A 16 6.76 10.86 5.34
C THR A 16 5.40 11.44 5.72
N ASP A 17 4.40 11.40 4.82
CA ASP A 17 3.17 12.19 4.96
C ASP A 17 1.86 11.37 4.97
N ASP A 18 1.87 10.07 4.66
CA ASP A 18 0.69 9.19 4.64
C ASP A 18 -0.20 9.30 5.89
N ALA A 19 0.43 9.30 7.06
CA ALA A 19 -0.29 9.36 8.32
C ALA A 19 -1.08 10.67 8.49
N ILE A 20 -0.71 11.74 7.80
CA ILE A 20 -1.44 13.00 7.77
C ILE A 20 -2.61 12.89 6.79
N GLU A 21 -2.35 12.40 5.58
CA GLU A 21 -3.37 12.29 4.53
C GLU A 21 -4.50 11.32 4.91
N TYR A 22 -4.16 10.14 5.43
CA TYR A 22 -5.16 9.17 5.90
C TYR A 22 -6.00 9.73 7.04
N ARG A 23 -5.40 10.46 7.98
CA ARG A 23 -6.16 11.13 9.05
C ARG A 23 -7.08 12.22 8.53
N GLN A 24 -6.66 12.97 7.51
CA GLN A 24 -7.49 13.99 6.88
C GLN A 24 -8.67 13.36 6.11
N ALA A 25 -8.43 12.27 5.40
CA ALA A 25 -9.47 11.50 4.73
C ALA A 25 -10.50 10.95 5.73
N ASP A 26 -10.05 10.32 6.81
CA ASP A 26 -10.93 9.84 7.89
C ASP A 26 -11.73 10.97 8.53
N ALA A 27 -11.11 12.13 8.75
CA ALA A 27 -11.79 13.30 9.29
C ALA A 27 -12.88 13.84 8.34
N ALA A 28 -12.61 13.85 7.03
CA ALA A 28 -13.57 14.26 6.02
C ALA A 28 -14.77 13.31 5.97
N VAL A 29 -14.53 11.99 5.99
CA VAL A 29 -15.57 10.95 6.08
C VAL A 29 -16.40 11.14 7.35
N ALA A 30 -15.75 11.28 8.51
CA ALA A 30 -16.43 11.49 9.78
C ALA A 30 -17.26 12.79 9.82
N GLN A 31 -16.81 13.84 9.12
CA GLN A 31 -17.54 15.10 9.01
C GLN A 31 -18.84 14.93 8.22
N VAL A 32 -18.82 14.31 7.04
CA VAL A 32 -20.02 14.15 6.22
C VAL A 32 -21.02 13.17 6.82
N VAL A 33 -20.53 12.17 7.57
CA VAL A 33 -21.39 11.24 8.33
C VAL A 33 -22.06 11.96 9.51
N ARG A 34 -21.31 12.72 10.32
CA ARG A 34 -21.90 13.52 11.42
C ARG A 34 -22.87 14.59 10.93
N GLY A 35 -22.62 15.15 9.74
CA GLY A 35 -23.52 16.10 9.09
C GLY A 35 -24.82 15.47 8.58
N GLY A 36 -25.00 14.15 8.70
CA GLY A 36 -26.19 13.46 8.21
C GLY A 36 -26.28 13.44 6.68
N LEU A 37 -25.18 13.73 5.98
CA LEU A 37 -25.16 13.74 4.52
C LEU A 37 -25.06 12.31 3.96
N PHE A 38 -24.27 11.48 4.65
CA PHE A 38 -24.03 10.10 4.28
C PHE A 38 -24.11 9.19 5.51
N ALA A 39 -24.49 7.94 5.29
CA ALA A 39 -24.32 6.85 6.23
C ALA A 39 -23.21 5.94 5.73
N VAL A 40 -22.44 5.35 6.66
CA VAL A 40 -21.46 4.32 6.33
C VAL A 40 -22.22 3.01 6.09
N GLU A 41 -22.13 2.49 4.87
CA GLU A 41 -22.70 1.19 4.51
C GLU A 41 -21.75 0.06 4.88
N HIS A 42 -20.46 0.24 4.59
CA HIS A 42 -19.44 -0.77 4.83
C HIS A 42 -18.06 -0.13 5.00
N THR A 43 -17.20 -0.77 5.77
CA THR A 43 -15.77 -0.46 5.87
C THR A 43 -14.95 -1.73 5.78
N GLY A 44 -13.73 -1.60 5.23
CA GLY A 44 -12.81 -2.72 5.15
C GLY A 44 -11.37 -2.27 4.94
N GLU A 45 -10.45 -3.15 5.28
CA GLU A 45 -9.03 -3.03 4.96
C GLU A 45 -8.71 -3.88 3.74
N PHE A 46 -8.02 -3.28 2.77
CA PHE A 46 -7.68 -3.94 1.52
C PHE A 46 -6.18 -3.82 1.28
N PRO A 47 -5.49 -4.93 0.95
CA PRO A 47 -4.09 -4.85 0.54
C PRO A 47 -4.01 -4.35 -0.90
N PHE A 48 -3.42 -3.18 -1.10
CA PHE A 48 -2.93 -2.74 -2.40
C PHE A 48 -1.54 -3.33 -2.62
N ARG A 49 -1.29 -3.95 -3.78
CA ARG A 49 -0.01 -4.60 -4.09
C ARG A 49 0.56 -4.09 -5.39
N ILE A 50 1.83 -3.74 -5.36
CA ILE A 50 2.64 -3.43 -6.53
C ILE A 50 3.66 -4.55 -6.70
N HIS A 51 3.74 -5.08 -7.91
CA HIS A 51 4.61 -6.18 -8.29
C HIS A 51 5.68 -5.64 -9.25
N THR A 52 6.95 -5.94 -8.97
CA THR A 52 8.10 -5.52 -9.80
C THR A 52 9.12 -6.63 -9.84
N ASP A 53 9.76 -6.85 -10.99
CA ASP A 53 10.73 -7.95 -11.15
C ASP A 53 12.14 -7.53 -10.74
N THR A 54 12.42 -6.23 -10.74
CA THR A 54 13.74 -5.69 -10.41
C THR A 54 13.68 -4.56 -9.38
N VAL A 55 14.79 -4.36 -8.65
CA VAL A 55 14.92 -3.21 -7.75
C VAL A 55 14.84 -1.88 -8.51
N GLY A 56 15.34 -1.85 -9.75
CA GLY A 56 15.29 -0.65 -10.59
C GLY A 56 13.85 -0.25 -10.97
N GLU A 57 13.00 -1.23 -11.30
CA GLU A 57 11.58 -1.01 -11.55
C GLU A 57 10.87 -0.48 -10.30
N LEU A 58 11.14 -1.07 -9.13
CA LEU A 58 10.60 -0.58 -7.87
C LEU A 58 11.02 0.86 -7.58
N GLN A 59 12.29 1.20 -7.76
CA GLN A 59 12.79 2.56 -7.56
C GLN A 59 12.13 3.56 -8.54
N ALA A 60 11.95 3.17 -9.80
CA ALA A 60 11.28 4.01 -10.79
C ALA A 60 9.82 4.27 -10.40
N TYR A 61 9.09 3.22 -9.99
CA TYR A 61 7.71 3.34 -9.52
C TYR A 61 7.60 4.29 -8.31
N LEU A 62 8.43 4.07 -7.28
CA LEU A 62 8.42 4.92 -6.08
C LEU A 62 8.75 6.38 -6.42
N ALA A 63 9.70 6.64 -7.32
CA ALA A 63 10.04 8.00 -7.71
C ALA A 63 8.92 8.73 -8.48
N GLU A 64 8.06 7.99 -9.19
CA GLU A 64 6.94 8.54 -9.96
C GLU A 64 5.70 8.75 -9.10
N GLU A 65 5.27 7.69 -8.41
CA GLU A 65 3.98 7.63 -7.74
C GLU A 65 4.07 8.04 -6.27
N TRP A 66 5.13 7.64 -5.55
CA TRP A 66 5.27 7.81 -4.09
C TRP A 66 6.52 8.64 -3.77
N LYS A 67 6.48 9.91 -4.17
CA LYS A 67 7.68 10.78 -4.29
C LYS A 67 8.48 10.95 -2.99
N ASP A 68 7.82 10.80 -1.85
CA ASP A 68 8.43 10.94 -0.53
C ASP A 68 8.76 9.58 0.13
N ALA A 69 8.58 8.48 -0.60
CA ALA A 69 8.97 7.16 -0.17
C ALA A 69 10.50 7.04 -0.07
N VAL A 70 10.97 6.65 1.11
CA VAL A 70 12.38 6.37 1.38
C VAL A 70 12.62 4.87 1.36
N LEU A 71 13.30 4.42 0.30
CA LEU A 71 13.84 3.07 0.21
C LEU A 71 15.28 3.05 0.71
N GLU A 72 15.49 2.57 1.95
CA GLU A 72 16.83 2.52 2.54
C GLU A 72 17.77 1.61 1.72
N GLU A 73 19.04 2.03 1.57
CA GLU A 73 20.06 1.29 0.82
C GLU A 73 20.22 -0.17 1.31
N ALA A 74 20.07 -0.42 2.62
CA ALA A 74 20.11 -1.77 3.17
C ALA A 74 18.96 -2.67 2.65
N ILE A 75 17.79 -2.08 2.36
CA ILE A 75 16.65 -2.80 1.78
C ILE A 75 16.94 -3.12 0.31
N VAL A 76 17.49 -2.15 -0.43
CA VAL A 76 17.92 -2.32 -1.83
C VAL A 76 18.92 -3.47 -1.97
N GLN A 77 19.97 -3.46 -1.15
CA GLN A 77 21.00 -4.50 -1.16
C GLN A 77 20.41 -5.87 -0.82
N ARG A 78 19.55 -5.94 0.22
CA ARG A 78 18.93 -7.19 0.61
C ARG A 78 17.95 -7.74 -0.45
N ALA A 79 17.21 -6.86 -1.12
CA ALA A 79 16.34 -7.22 -2.23
C ALA A 79 17.15 -7.82 -3.39
N ALA A 80 18.24 -7.15 -3.78
CA ALA A 80 19.12 -7.62 -4.85
C ALA A 80 19.76 -8.99 -4.54
N GLU A 81 20.21 -9.21 -3.30
CA GLU A 81 20.72 -10.51 -2.85
C GLU A 81 19.69 -11.63 -2.99
N LEU A 82 18.45 -11.39 -2.57
CA LEU A 82 17.39 -12.39 -2.61
C LEU A 82 16.95 -12.70 -4.05
N LEU A 83 16.82 -11.67 -4.89
CA LEU A 83 16.50 -11.83 -6.31
C LEU A 83 17.61 -12.59 -7.04
N GLY A 84 18.89 -12.34 -6.73
CA GLY A 84 20.03 -13.02 -7.35
C GLY A 84 20.28 -14.46 -6.90
N GLY A 85 19.51 -14.98 -5.93
CA GLY A 85 19.62 -16.36 -5.48
C GLY A 85 19.12 -17.39 -6.52
N PRO A 86 19.39 -18.69 -6.33
CA PRO A 86 19.23 -19.75 -7.34
C PRO A 86 17.79 -20.18 -7.65
N GLU A 87 16.78 -19.61 -6.97
CA GLU A 87 15.38 -19.90 -7.28
C GLU A 87 14.92 -18.94 -8.38
N ASP A 88 14.25 -19.47 -9.39
CA ASP A 88 13.67 -18.70 -10.49
C ASP A 88 12.31 -18.09 -10.08
N ASP A 89 11.80 -17.16 -10.89
CA ASP A 89 10.45 -16.57 -10.76
C ASP A 89 10.22 -15.82 -9.44
N LYS A 90 11.17 -14.95 -9.08
CA LYS A 90 11.08 -14.06 -7.92
C LYS A 90 10.66 -12.67 -8.36
N GLU A 91 9.83 -12.06 -7.53
CA GLU A 91 9.39 -10.67 -7.67
C GLU A 91 9.54 -9.94 -6.33
N LEU A 92 9.61 -8.62 -6.40
CA LEU A 92 9.42 -7.74 -5.27
C LEU A 92 7.96 -7.31 -5.21
N ILE A 93 7.40 -7.37 -4.01
CA ILE A 93 6.03 -6.95 -3.75
C ILE A 93 6.06 -5.85 -2.70
N VAL A 94 5.58 -4.66 -3.07
CA VAL A 94 5.19 -3.63 -2.10
C VAL A 94 3.73 -3.84 -1.77
N GLN A 95 3.42 -3.90 -0.48
CA GLN A 95 2.06 -4.05 0.01
C GLN A 95 1.71 -2.90 0.94
N ASP A 96 0.70 -2.12 0.57
CA ASP A 96 0.07 -1.12 1.41
C ASP A 96 -1.32 -1.59 1.86
N HIS A 97 -1.72 -1.23 3.07
CA HIS A 97 -3.00 -1.59 3.65
C HIS A 97 -3.88 -0.34 3.71
N VAL A 98 -4.80 -0.23 2.75
CA VAL A 98 -5.71 0.91 2.66
C VAL A 98 -7.03 0.62 3.36
N HIS A 99 -7.53 1.61 4.09
CA HIS A 99 -8.88 1.58 4.67
C HIS A 99 -9.86 2.25 3.70
N ILE A 100 -10.93 1.53 3.34
CA ILE A 100 -11.94 2.02 2.41
C ILE A 100 -13.30 1.98 3.09
N ALA A 101 -14.01 3.11 3.04
CA ALA A 101 -15.39 3.23 3.47
C ALA A 101 -16.33 3.41 2.26
N ARG A 102 -17.37 2.58 2.18
CA ARG A 102 -18.48 2.76 1.24
C ARG A 102 -19.57 3.57 1.92
N LEU A 103 -19.94 4.70 1.32
CA LEU A 103 -20.92 5.63 1.84
C LEU A 103 -22.22 5.57 1.02
N GLN A 104 -23.36 5.74 1.68
CA GLN A 104 -24.66 5.94 1.03
C GLN A 104 -25.27 7.29 1.42
N PRO A 105 -25.81 8.06 0.45
CA PRO A 105 -26.50 9.31 0.76
C PRO A 105 -27.74 9.06 1.64
N VAL A 106 -27.97 9.91 2.64
CA VAL A 106 -29.13 9.78 3.53
C VAL A 106 -30.40 10.41 2.94
N PHE A 107 -30.27 11.32 1.96
CA PHE A 107 -31.40 12.03 1.35
C PHE A 107 -32.11 11.25 0.22
N ALA A 108 -31.65 10.05 -0.10
CA ALA A 108 -32.14 9.25 -1.23
C ALA A 108 -33.28 8.27 -0.87
N SER A 109 -33.94 8.46 0.28
CA SER A 109 -35.05 7.63 0.76
C SER A 109 -36.38 8.36 0.74
#